data_AF-A0A6F9Y273-F1
#
_entry.id   AF-A0A6F9Y273-F1
#
_cell.length_a   1.000
_cell.length_b   1.000
_cell.length_c   1.000
_cell.angle_alpha   90.00
_cell.angle_beta   90.00
_cell.angle_gamma   90.00
#
_symmetry.space_group_name_H-M   'P 1'
#
loop_
_entity.id
_entity.type
_entity.pdbx_description
1 polymer ?
#
loop_
_entity_poly.entity_id
_entity_poly.type
_entity_poly.pdbx_seq_one_letter_code
_entity_poly.pdbx_strand_id
1 'polypeptide(L)'
;MDSVIELQDLKTMLQLNTADQDGLLNLIIKNTTKALRFKLGLTAGKEFPGELDYIVLEVCVRRYNRLKNEGMASYSQEGESITFKSDDFDDFQDDISAWKDANNVPDASLGKARFVNPFG
;
A
#
# COMPACT_ATOMS: atom_id res chain seq x y z
N MET A 1 -14.52 -1.93 -8.79
CA MET A 1 -13.16 -1.36 -8.76
C MET A 1 -12.28 -2.57 -8.78
N ASP A 2 -11.62 -2.80 -9.90
CA ASP A 2 -10.87 -4.04 -10.10
C ASP A 2 -9.74 -4.09 -9.08
N SER A 3 -9.59 -5.24 -8.44
CA SER A 3 -8.55 -5.46 -7.44
C SER A 3 -7.20 -5.42 -8.13
N VAL A 4 -6.24 -4.67 -7.57
CA VAL A 4 -4.88 -4.56 -8.15
C VAL A 4 -4.14 -5.90 -8.12
N ILE A 5 -4.47 -6.75 -7.15
CA ILE A 5 -3.97 -8.12 -7.04
C ILE A 5 -5.14 -9.07 -6.80
N GLU A 6 -4.94 -10.33 -7.19
CA GLU A 6 -5.93 -11.38 -6.95
C GLU A 6 -5.90 -11.87 -5.51
N LEU A 7 -7.08 -12.04 -4.91
CA LEU A 7 -7.21 -12.61 -3.56
C LEU A 7 -6.58 -14.00 -3.47
N GLN A 8 -6.70 -14.80 -4.54
CA GLN A 8 -6.18 -16.16 -4.57
C GLN A 8 -4.65 -16.21 -4.52
N ASP A 9 -3.96 -15.24 -5.10
CA ASP A 9 -2.50 -15.15 -5.05
C ASP A 9 -2.02 -14.85 -3.62
N LEU A 10 -2.69 -13.90 -2.95
CA LEU A 10 -2.43 -13.60 -1.54
C LEU A 10 -2.68 -14.82 -0.64
N LYS A 11 -3.78 -15.55 -0.86
CA LYS A 11 -4.08 -16.79 -0.11
C LYS A 11 -3.01 -17.85 -0.33
N THR A 12 -2.54 -17.99 -1.57
CA THR A 12 -1.46 -18.92 -1.93
C THR A 12 -0.16 -18.56 -1.19
N MET A 13 0.24 -17.29 -1.19
CA MET A 13 1.41 -16.79 -0.46
C MET A 13 1.31 -17.04 1.05
N LEU A 14 0.11 -16.95 1.61
CA LEU A 14 -0.17 -17.17 3.04
C LEU A 14 -0.42 -18.64 3.41
N GLN A 15 -0.39 -19.56 2.43
CA GLN A 15 -0.73 -20.97 2.60
C GLN A 15 -2.13 -21.20 3.20
N LEU A 16 -3.08 -20.33 2.83
CA LEU A 16 -4.48 -20.41 3.27
C LEU A 16 -5.33 -21.13 2.22
N ASN A 17 -6.10 -22.11 2.67
CA ASN A 17 -6.96 -22.95 1.82
C ASN A 17 -8.46 -22.82 2.13
N THR A 18 -8.84 -22.01 3.13
CA THR A 18 -10.24 -21.74 3.48
C THR A 18 -10.65 -20.32 3.12
N ALA A 19 -11.94 -20.00 3.26
CA ALA A 19 -12.49 -18.66 3.01
C ALA A 19 -12.64 -17.80 4.28
N ASP A 20 -12.25 -18.33 5.46
CA ASP A 20 -12.55 -17.71 6.76
C ASP A 20 -11.91 -16.33 6.93
N GLN A 21 -10.82 -16.08 6.21
CA GLN A 21 -10.06 -14.83 6.27
C GLN A 21 -10.31 -13.91 5.07
N ASP A 22 -11.15 -14.29 4.11
CA ASP A 22 -11.30 -13.55 2.86
C ASP A 22 -11.75 -12.10 3.08
N GLY A 23 -12.62 -11.85 4.08
CA GLY A 23 -13.03 -10.50 4.45
C GLY A 23 -11.86 -9.63 4.94
N LEU A 24 -11.01 -10.19 5.82
CA LEU A 24 -9.81 -9.52 6.31
C LEU A 24 -8.79 -9.28 5.19
N LEU A 25 -8.52 -10.31 4.38
CA LEU A 25 -7.58 -10.23 3.27
C LEU A 25 -8.01 -9.17 2.25
N ASN A 26 -9.29 -9.10 1.90
CA ASN A 26 -9.82 -8.05 1.03
C ASN A 26 -9.67 -6.65 1.65
N LEU A 27 -9.86 -6.50 2.95
CA LEU A 27 -9.64 -5.21 3.63
C LEU A 27 -8.16 -4.80 3.59
N ILE A 28 -7.25 -5.74 3.81
CA ILE A 28 -5.81 -5.53 3.69
C ILE A 28 -5.45 -5.11 2.26
N ILE A 29 -5.93 -5.82 1.23
CA ILE A 29 -5.70 -5.50 -0.18
C ILE A 29 -6.19 -4.09 -0.51
N LYS A 30 -7.44 -3.78 -0.15
CA LYS A 30 -8.07 -2.48 -0.40
C LYS A 30 -7.26 -1.33 0.19
N ASN A 31 -6.83 -1.45 1.44
CA ASN A 31 -6.14 -0.37 2.11
C ASN A 31 -4.66 -0.27 1.73
N THR A 32 -4.00 -1.39 1.43
CA THR A 32 -2.63 -1.41 0.88
C THR A 32 -2.59 -0.76 -0.49
N THR A 33 -3.55 -1.09 -1.35
CA THR A 33 -3.73 -0.46 -2.66
C THR A 33 -3.92 1.04 -2.52
N LYS A 34 -4.82 1.50 -1.63
CA LYS A 34 -5.02 2.93 -1.37
C LYS A 34 -3.74 3.63 -0.90
N ALA A 35 -2.98 3.01 0.01
CA ALA A 35 -1.75 3.58 0.53
C ALA A 35 -0.68 3.71 -0.56
N LEU A 36 -0.49 2.69 -1.39
CA LEU A 36 0.46 2.75 -2.50
C LEU A 36 0.03 3.75 -3.57
N ARG A 37 -1.27 3.79 -3.93
CA ARG A 37 -1.81 4.82 -4.83
C ARG A 37 -1.50 6.24 -4.34
N PHE A 38 -1.66 6.47 -3.04
CA PHE A 38 -1.32 7.76 -2.43
C PHE A 38 0.18 8.08 -2.55
N LYS A 39 1.06 7.11 -2.26
CA LYS A 39 2.52 7.27 -2.41
C LYS A 39 2.95 7.54 -3.86
N LEU A 40 2.24 6.97 -4.82
CA LEU A 40 2.44 7.18 -6.26
C LEU A 40 1.79 8.46 -6.79
N GLY A 41 1.14 9.27 -5.95
CA GLY A 41 0.46 10.50 -6.38
C GLY A 41 -0.72 10.26 -7.32
N LEU A 42 -1.30 9.06 -7.31
CA LEU A 42 -2.39 8.70 -8.21
C LEU A 42 -3.71 9.32 -7.74
N THR A 43 -4.30 10.17 -8.58
CA THR A 43 -5.64 10.72 -8.36
C THR A 43 -6.74 9.69 -8.62
N ALA A 44 -7.96 10.00 -8.19
CA ALA A 44 -9.13 9.17 -8.50
C ALA A 44 -9.31 9.02 -10.03
N GLY A 45 -9.58 7.81 -10.50
CA GLY A 45 -9.76 7.51 -11.92
C GLY A 45 -8.47 7.20 -12.70
N LYS A 46 -7.28 7.39 -12.12
CA LYS A 46 -6.03 6.89 -12.71
C LYS A 46 -5.88 5.39 -12.49
N GLU A 47 -5.50 4.68 -13.54
CA GLU A 47 -5.18 3.25 -13.45
C GLU A 47 -3.98 3.02 -12.51
N PHE A 48 -3.97 1.88 -11.84
CA PHE A 48 -2.82 1.48 -11.03
C PHE A 48 -1.72 0.91 -11.96
N PRO A 49 -0.44 1.28 -11.78
CA PRO A 49 0.63 0.74 -12.61
C PRO A 49 0.85 -0.75 -12.32
N GLY A 50 0.52 -1.62 -13.28
CA GLY A 50 0.65 -3.07 -13.13
C GLY A 50 2.07 -3.52 -12.79
N GLU A 51 3.10 -2.81 -13.24
CA GLU A 51 4.49 -3.11 -12.91
C GLU A 51 4.85 -2.95 -11.41
N LEU A 52 3.96 -2.35 -10.61
CA LEU A 52 4.12 -2.18 -9.16
C LEU A 52 3.12 -3.00 -8.33
N ASP A 53 2.35 -3.89 -8.96
CA ASP A 53 1.35 -4.71 -8.26
C ASP A 53 1.96 -5.65 -7.21
N TYR A 54 3.17 -6.15 -7.47
CA TYR A 54 3.92 -7.02 -6.57
C TYR A 54 4.19 -6.37 -5.21
N ILE A 55 4.37 -5.04 -5.18
CA ILE A 55 4.53 -4.28 -3.92
C ILE A 55 3.26 -4.41 -3.09
N VAL A 56 2.07 -4.34 -3.71
CA VAL A 56 0.80 -4.54 -2.99
C VAL A 56 0.76 -5.95 -2.40
N LEU A 57 1.11 -6.97 -3.17
CA LEU A 57 1.10 -8.36 -2.72
C LEU A 57 2.03 -8.58 -1.51
N GLU A 58 3.30 -8.17 -1.63
CA GLU A 58 4.30 -8.31 -0.57
C GLU A 58 3.88 -7.59 0.73
N VAL A 59 3.39 -6.35 0.60
CA VAL A 59 2.94 -5.57 1.76
C VAL A 59 1.69 -6.19 2.39
N CYS A 60 0.78 -6.76 1.60
CA CYS A 60 -0.38 -7.50 2.13
C CYS A 60 0.05 -8.71 2.96
N VAL A 61 1.03 -9.48 2.49
CA VAL A 61 1.61 -10.63 3.22
C VAL A 61 2.21 -10.18 4.55
N ARG A 62 3.03 -9.12 4.55
CA ARG A 62 3.64 -8.56 5.77
C ARG A 62 2.60 -8.12 6.78
N ARG A 63 1.56 -7.41 6.33
CA ARG A 63 0.47 -6.91 7.17
C ARG A 63 -0.34 -8.05 7.81
N TYR A 64 -0.67 -9.07 7.03
CA TYR A 64 -1.38 -10.23 7.56
C TYR A 64 -0.54 -10.95 8.61
N ASN A 65 0.74 -11.21 8.33
CA ASN A 65 1.63 -11.88 9.27
C ASN A 65 1.81 -11.09 10.57
N ARG A 66 1.90 -9.76 10.48
CA ARG A 66 1.92 -8.88 11.66
C ARG A 66 0.65 -9.02 12.50
N LEU A 67 -0.54 -8.88 11.89
CA LEU A 67 -1.82 -9.03 12.58
C LEU A 67 -1.98 -10.42 13.21
N LYS A 68 -1.52 -11.47 12.52
CA LYS A 68 -1.52 -12.83 13.03
C LYS A 68 -0.63 -12.98 14.27
N ASN A 69 0.56 -12.36 14.26
CA ASN A 69 1.52 -12.41 15.37
C ASN A 69 1.11 -11.52 16.55
N GLU A 70 0.45 -10.38 16.29
CA GLU A 70 -0.06 -9.45 17.31
C GLU A 70 -1.37 -9.95 17.96
N GLY A 71 -2.06 -10.88 17.31
CA GLY A 71 -3.29 -11.51 17.79
C GLY A 71 -4.53 -10.92 17.12
N MET A 72 -5.25 -11.74 16.35
CA MET A 72 -6.42 -11.32 15.58
C MET A 72 -7.69 -11.10 16.42
N ALA A 73 -7.65 -11.34 17.74
CA ALA A 73 -8.83 -11.30 18.62
C ALA A 73 -9.51 -9.91 18.67
N SER A 74 -8.75 -8.82 18.52
CA SER A 74 -9.31 -7.46 18.49
C SER A 74 -9.96 -7.07 17.16
N TYR A 75 -9.57 -7.69 16.04
CA TYR A 75 -10.08 -7.34 14.70
C TYR A 75 -11.57 -7.66 14.52
N SER A 76 -12.09 -8.67 15.24
CA SER A 76 -13.50 -9.06 15.13
C SER A 76 -14.47 -8.15 15.90
N GLN A 77 -13.98 -7.28 16.80
CA GLN A 77 -14.85 -6.43 17.65
C GLN A 77 -14.75 -4.93 17.32
N GLU A 78 -13.62 -4.46 16.81
CA GLU A 78 -13.41 -3.07 16.41
C GLU A 78 -13.46 -2.94 14.90
N GLY A 79 -14.67 -2.80 14.35
CA GLY A 79 -14.82 -2.38 12.96
C GLY A 79 -14.04 -1.08 12.71
N GLU A 80 -13.17 -1.12 11.69
CA GLU A 80 -12.71 0.03 10.88
C GLU A 80 -11.36 0.72 11.14
N SER A 81 -10.42 0.20 11.94
CA SER A 81 -9.07 0.80 11.94
C SER A 81 -7.94 -0.22 12.00
N ILE A 82 -7.53 -0.72 10.82
CA ILE A 82 -6.18 -1.25 10.68
C ILE A 82 -5.23 -0.04 10.61
N THR A 83 -4.43 0.17 11.64
CA THR A 83 -3.38 1.20 11.63
C THR A 83 -2.27 0.76 10.68
N PHE A 84 -2.11 1.51 9.60
CA PHE A 84 -1.05 1.29 8.62
C PHE A 84 0.22 2.00 9.07
N LYS A 85 1.31 1.24 9.14
CA LYS A 85 2.61 1.81 9.49
C LYS A 85 3.24 2.40 8.23
N SER A 86 4.02 3.46 8.43
CA SER A 86 4.76 4.10 7.35
C SER A 86 5.83 3.17 6.75
N ASP A 87 6.39 2.29 7.59
CA ASP A 87 7.48 1.36 7.30
C ASP A 87 7.11 0.19 6.38
N ASP A 88 5.81 -0.04 6.17
CA ASP A 88 5.30 -1.12 5.33
C ASP A 88 5.87 -1.08 3.91
N PHE A 89 6.32 0.09 3.43
CA PHE A 89 6.80 0.33 2.08
C PHE A 89 8.31 0.67 2.00
N ASP A 90 9.06 0.54 3.10
CA ASP A 90 10.44 1.03 3.16
C ASP A 90 11.36 0.30 2.17
N ASP A 91 11.22 -1.02 2.06
CA ASP A 91 12.01 -1.84 1.12
C ASP A 91 11.70 -1.54 -0.36
N PHE A 92 10.63 -0.81 -0.65
CA PHE A 92 10.16 -0.50 -2.00
C PHE A 92 10.30 0.99 -2.34
N GLN A 93 10.98 1.79 -1.51
CA GLN A 93 11.13 3.23 -1.76
C GLN A 93 11.86 3.52 -3.07
N ASP A 94 12.85 2.70 -3.43
CA ASP A 94 13.62 2.88 -4.66
C ASP A 94 12.74 2.62 -5.90
N ASP A 95 11.95 1.55 -5.90
CA ASP A 95 11.03 1.22 -7.01
C ASP A 95 9.92 2.28 -7.17
N ILE A 96 9.34 2.72 -6.04
CA ILE A 96 8.33 3.78 -6.02
C ILE A 96 8.91 5.09 -6.57
N SER A 97 10.13 5.45 -6.16
CA SER A 97 10.81 6.67 -6.61
C SER A 97 11.15 6.61 -8.09
N ALA A 98 11.73 5.49 -8.54
CA ALA A 98 12.06 5.26 -9.95
C ALA A 98 10.82 5.38 -10.85
N TRP A 99 9.69 4.79 -10.41
CA TRP A 99 8.44 4.90 -11.14
C TRP A 99 7.92 6.35 -11.20
N LYS A 100 7.96 7.08 -10.08
CA LYS A 100 7.53 8.48 -10.03
C LYS A 100 8.36 9.35 -10.96
N ASP A 101 9.68 9.17 -10.97
CA ASP A 101 10.59 9.89 -11.85
C ASP A 101 10.30 9.62 -13.33
N ALA A 102 10.11 8.35 -13.69
CA ALA A 102 9.74 7.95 -15.06
C ALA A 102 8.38 8.53 -15.51
N ASN A 103 7.45 8.71 -14.57
CA ASN A 103 6.10 9.19 -14.83
C ASN A 103 5.90 10.69 -14.57
N ASN A 104 6.98 11.44 -14.32
CA ASN A 104 6.95 12.88 -14.00
C ASN A 104 6.01 13.22 -12.83
N VAL A 105 5.88 12.30 -11.86
CA VAL A 105 5.13 12.53 -10.63
C VAL A 105 6.06 13.26 -9.65
N PRO A 106 5.80 14.53 -9.32
CA PRO A 106 6.67 15.28 -8.42
C PRO A 106 6.70 14.59 -7.06
N ASP A 107 7.89 14.49 -6.48
CA ASP A 107 8.00 14.04 -5.11
C ASP A 107 7.27 15.03 -4.19
N ALA A 108 6.40 14.51 -3.32
CA ALA A 108 5.74 15.30 -2.29
C ALA A 108 6.74 15.77 -1.22
N SER A 109 8.02 15.37 -1.31
CA SER A 109 9.14 15.94 -0.56
C SER A 109 9.19 17.45 -0.80
N LEU A 110 8.48 18.17 0.07
CA LEU A 110 8.71 19.53 0.50
C LEU A 110 9.00 20.47 -0.67
N GLY A 111 7.95 21.14 -1.14
CA GLY A 111 8.02 22.15 -2.18
C GLY A 111 9.31 22.95 -2.09
N LYS A 112 10.04 23.06 -3.20
CA LYS A 112 11.20 23.92 -3.36
C LYS A 112 10.88 25.26 -2.68
N ALA A 113 11.33 25.45 -1.45
CA ALA A 113 11.29 26.72 -0.78
C ALA A 113 12.26 27.60 -1.59
N ARG A 114 11.72 28.33 -2.56
CA ARG A 114 12.45 29.40 -3.21
C ARG A 114 12.65 30.45 -2.12
N PHE A 115 13.83 30.45 -1.52
CA PHE A 115 14.31 31.61 -0.78
C PHE A 115 14.35 32.77 -1.76
N VAL A 116 13.31 33.60 -1.76
CA VAL A 116 13.39 34.93 -2.34
C VAL A 116 14.30 35.74 -1.42
N ASN A 117 15.52 36.00 -1.88
CA ASN A 117 16.42 36.92 -1.18
C ASN A 117 15.80 38.33 -1.27
N PRO A 118 15.42 38.98 -0.15
CA PRO A 118 14.79 40.29 -0.18
C PRO A 118 15.79 41.46 -0.33
N PHE A 119 17.08 41.17 -0.55
CA PHE A 119 18.14 42.17 -0.71
C PHE A 119 18.94 42.01 -2.01
N GLY A 120 18.23 41.81 -3.12
CA GLY A 120 18.79 41.92 -4.49
C GLY A 120 18.37 43.23 -5.15
#